data_AF-A0AAD4G5X0-F1
#
_entry.id   AF-A0AAD4G5X0-F1
#
_cell.length_a   1.000
_cell.length_b   1.000
_cell.length_c   1.000
_cell.angle_alpha   90.00
_cell.angle_beta   90.00
_cell.angle_gamma   90.00
#
_symmetry.space_group_name_H-M   'P 1'
#
loop_
_entity.id
_entity.type
_entity.pdbx_description
1 polymer ?
#
loop_
_entity_poly.entity_id
_entity_poly.type
_entity_poly.pdbx_seq_one_letter_code
_entity_poly.pdbx_strand_id
1 'polypeptide(L)' 'MSLQAIYPDDKFGVILRKASPEVTPELRMKCLDCPGKLYYLGPGNSLSNYEVHLRNRQHRFRVSSRIKGTTS' A
#
# COMPACT_ATOMS: atom_id res chain seq x y z
N MET A 1 11.09 9.99 5.54
CA MET A 1 10.75 10.21 4.11
C MET A 1 9.45 9.51 3.80
N SER A 2 8.56 10.11 3.01
CA SER A 2 7.28 9.50 2.61
C SER A 2 7.52 8.43 1.54
N LEU A 3 6.92 7.23 1.67
CA LEU A 3 7.09 6.15 0.68
C LEU A 3 6.69 6.55 -0.74
N GLN A 4 5.74 7.47 -0.86
CA GLN A 4 5.31 8.01 -2.15
C GLN A 4 6.40 8.84 -2.84
N ALA A 5 7.34 9.43 -2.10
CA ALA A 5 8.48 10.12 -2.69
C ALA A 5 9.55 9.15 -3.23
N ILE A 6 9.69 7.98 -2.59
CA ILE A 6 10.62 6.92 -3.01
C ILE A 6 10.01 6.14 -4.19
N TYR A 7 8.70 5.98 -4.18
CA TYR A 7 7.93 5.17 -5.12
C TYR A 7 6.75 6.00 -5.69
N PRO A 8 7.03 6.97 -6.58
CA PRO A 8 6.02 7.89 -7.11
C PRO A 8 4.98 7.20 -8.00
N ASP A 9 5.41 6.09 -8.59
CA ASP A 9 4.63 5.25 -9.50
C ASP A 9 3.70 4.26 -8.76
N ASP A 10 3.99 3.96 -7.50
CA ASP A 10 3.25 2.97 -6.74
C ASP A 10 1.95 3.59 -6.20
N LYS A 11 0.80 3.03 -6.57
CA LYS A 11 -0.49 3.53 -6.10
C LYS A 11 -0.97 2.72 -4.90
N PHE A 12 -1.03 3.36 -3.74
CA PHE A 12 -1.52 2.76 -2.51
C PHE A 12 -2.36 3.75 -1.71
N GLY A 13 -3.26 3.21 -0.89
CA GLY A 13 -4.18 4.00 -0.08
C GLY A 13 -4.22 3.50 1.35
N VAL A 14 -4.45 4.42 2.28
CA VAL A 14 -4.75 4.09 3.67
C VAL A 14 -6.27 4.01 3.81
N ILE A 15 -6.76 2.94 4.42
CA ILE A 15 -8.15 2.79 4.82
C ILE A 15 -8.18 2.79 6.34
N LEU A 16 -8.95 3.71 6.92
CA LEU A 16 -9.31 3.65 8.33
C LEU A 16 -10.51 2.72 8.47
N ARG A 17 -10.34 1.58 9.14
CA ARG A 17 -11.50 0.78 9.54
C ARG A 17 -12.18 1.50 10.70
N LYS A 18 -13.48 1.76 10.55
CA LYS A 18 -14.29 2.44 11.57
C LYS A 18 -14.18 1.72 12.90
N ALA A 19 -13.96 2.51 13.95
CA ALA A 19 -14.08 2.04 15.32
C ALA A 19 -15.53 1.63 15.56
N SER A 20 -15.74 0.37 15.89
CA SER A 20 -16.96 -0.08 16.56
C SER A 20 -16.72 0.06 18.07
N PRO A 21 -17.77 0.14 18.92
CA PRO A 21 -17.58 0.24 20.38
C PRO A 21 -16.70 -0.87 20.99
N GLU A 22 -16.52 -1.99 20.27
CA GLU A 22 -15.67 -3.12 20.67
C GLU A 22 -14.32 -3.20 19.91
N VAL A 23 -14.12 -2.39 18.86
CA VAL A 23 -12.96 -2.49 17.96
C VAL A 23 -12.26 -1.15 17.83
N THR A 24 -11.04 -1.05 18.33
CA THR A 24 -10.16 0.10 18.18
C THR A 24 -10.00 0.49 16.70
N PRO A 25 -10.06 1.79 16.36
CA PRO A 25 -9.86 2.24 14.98
C PRO A 25 -8.49 1.78 14.47
N GLU A 26 -8.49 1.01 13.39
CA GLU A 26 -7.27 0.42 12.83
C GLU A 26 -7.04 0.93 11.42
N LEU A 27 -5.84 1.45 11.18
CA LEU A 27 -5.41 1.89 9.86
C LEU A 27 -4.80 0.72 9.09
N ARG A 28 -5.29 0.51 7.86
CA ARG A 28 -4.84 -0.54 6.95
C ARG A 28 -4.36 0.07 5.65
N MET A 29 -3.27 -0.45 5.12
CA MET A 29 -2.77 -0.10 3.79
C MET A 29 -3.34 -1.06 2.76
N LYS A 30 -3.81 -0.51 1.64
CA LYS A 30 -4.14 -1.28 0.44
C LYS A 30 -3.26 -0.82 -0.71
N CYS A 31 -2.79 -1.79 -1.49
CA CYS A 31 -2.19 -1.53 -2.79
C CYS A 31 -3.31 -1.46 -3.84
N LEU A 32 -3.27 -0.46 -4.73
CA LEU A 32 -4.23 -0.33 -5.83
C LEU A 32 -3.79 -1.14 -7.06
N ASP A 33 -2.48 -1.39 -7.20
CA ASP A 33 -1.91 -2.22 -8.27
C ASP A 33 -2.04 -3.73 -7.98
N CYS A 34 -2.11 -4.10 -6.70
CA CYS A 34 -2.25 -5.47 -6.23
C CYS A 34 -3.62 -5.67 -5.56
N PRO A 35 -4.63 -6.15 -6.30
CA PRO A 35 -5.94 -6.44 -5.71
C PRO A 35 -5.84 -7.58 -4.69
N GLY A 36 -6.42 -7.37 -3.50
CA GLY A 36 -6.63 -8.42 -2.51
C GLY A 36 -5.69 -8.45 -1.31
N LYS A 37 -4.63 -7.62 -1.25
CA LYS A 37 -3.75 -7.55 -0.07
C LYS A 37 -3.97 -6.28 0.75
N LEU A 38 -4.42 -6.48 1.99
CA LEU A 38 -4.49 -5.45 3.03
C LEU A 38 -3.35 -5.68 4.02
N TYR A 39 -2.59 -4.64 4.32
CA TYR A 39 -1.48 -4.67 5.27
C TYR A 39 -1.83 -3.87 6.51
N TYR A 40 -1.57 -4.47 7.67
CA TYR A 40 -1.69 -3.78 8.95
C TYR A 40 -0.55 -2.79 9.11
N LEU A 41 -0.86 -1.55 9.51
CA LEU A 41 0.16 -0.62 9.97
C LEU A 41 0.64 -1.09 11.35
N GLY A 42 1.94 -1.31 11.50
CA GLY A 42 2.52 -1.72 12.78
C GLY A 42 2.33 -0.65 13.86
N PRO A 43 2.64 -0.97 15.14
CA PRO A 43 2.60 0.00 16.22
C PRO A 43 3.43 1.24 15.84
N GLY A 44 2.84 2.43 15.98
CA GLY A 44 3.47 3.69 15.57
C GLY A 44 3.31 4.04 14.08
N ASN A 45 2.29 3.50 13.39
CA ASN A 45 1.98 3.85 11.99
C ASN A 45 3.11 3.55 11.00
N SER A 46 4.00 2.61 11.35
CA SER A 46 5.17 2.30 10.54
C SER A 46 4.80 1.50 9.30
N LEU A 47 5.32 1.93 8.16
CA LEU A 47 5.11 1.30 6.86
C LEU A 47 6.18 0.25 6.53
N SER A 48 7.08 -0.09 7.46
CA SER A 48 8.20 -1.00 7.19
C SER A 48 7.78 -2.38 6.69
N ASN A 49 6.66 -2.92 7.18
CA ASN A 49 6.14 -4.18 6.68
C ASN A 49 5.57 -4.04 5.24
N TYR A 50 5.06 -2.86 4.91
CA TYR A 50 4.57 -2.52 3.58
C TYR A 50 5.70 -2.25 2.59
N GLU A 51 6.86 -1.74 3.04
CA GLU A 51 8.03 -1.55 2.19
C GLU A 51 8.52 -2.85 1.56
N VAL A 52 8.43 -3.98 2.28
CA VAL A 52 8.75 -5.29 1.73
C VAL A 52 7.85 -5.62 0.52
N HIS A 53 6.56 -5.27 0.60
CA HIS A 53 5.64 -5.40 -0.52
C HIS A 53 6.06 -4.52 -1.70
N LEU A 54 6.43 -3.26 -1.43
CA LEU A 54 6.87 -2.33 -2.48
C LEU A 54 8.16 -2.80 -3.16
N ARG A 55 9.09 -3.41 -2.42
CA ARG A 55 10.33 -3.99 -2.96
C ARG A 55 10.11 -5.33 -3.68
N ASN A 56 8.93 -5.92 -3.54
CA ASN A 56 8.64 -7.22 -4.12
C ASN A 56 8.62 -7.16 -5.66
N ARG A 57 9.32 -8.11 -6.31
CA ARG A 57 9.49 -8.13 -7.77
C ARG A 57 8.16 -8.20 -8.52
N GLN A 58 7.20 -8.97 -8.01
CA GLN A 58 5.89 -9.13 -8.63
C GLN A 58 5.04 -7.86 -8.55
N HIS A 59 5.14 -7.11 -7.45
CA HIS A 59 4.49 -5.81 -7.34
C HIS A 59 5.09 -4.83 -8.34
N ARG A 60 6.42 -4.74 -8.40
CA ARG A 60 7.13 -3.91 -9.42
C ARG A 60 6.74 -4.25 -10.84
N PHE A 61 6.59 -5.53 -11.15
CA PHE A 61 6.14 -5.97 -12.46
C PHE A 61 4.73 -5.47 -12.78
N ARG A 62 3.77 -5.57 -11.84
CA ARG A 62 2.40 -5.07 -12.03
C ARG A 62 2.37 -3.56 -12.20
N VAL A 63 3.10 -2.82 -11.37
CA VAL A 63 3.24 -1.35 -11.46
C VAL A 63 3.85 -0.96 -12.82
N SER A 64 4.94 -1.61 -13.23
CA SER A 64 5.58 -1.34 -14.52
C SER A 64 4.67 -1.67 -15.70
N SER A 65 3.93 -2.79 -15.66
CA SER A 65 2.94 -3.13 -16.67
C SER A 65 1.80 -2.11 -16.74
N ARG A 66 1.34 -1.59 -15.59
CA ARG A 66 0.36 -0.51 -15.55
C ARG A 66 0.89 0.75 -16.22
N ILE A 67 2.10 1.19 -15.84
CA ILE A 67 2.69 2.43 -16.38
C ILE A 67 2.95 2.31 -17.87
N LYS A 68 3.55 1.20 -18.30
CA LYS A 68 3.78 0.93 -19.73
C LYS A 68 2.47 0.89 -20.53
N GLY A 69 1.39 0.36 -19.93
CA GLY A 69 0.06 0.32 -20.55
C GLY A 69 -0.74 1.63 -20.46
N THR A 70 -0.35 2.59 -19.61
CA THR A 70 -1.01 3.90 -19.46
C THR A 70 -0.32 4.95 -20.35
N THR A 71 -0.02 4.56 -21.58
CA THR A 71 0.42 5.46 -22.65
C THR A 71 -0.59 5.34 -23.77
N SER A 72 -1.72 6.03 -23.63
CA SER A 72 -2.70 6.28 -24.70
C SER A 72 -3.35 7.62 -24.45
#